data_AF-A0A838NXL3-F1
#
_entry.id   AF-A0A838NXL3-F1
#
_cell.length_a   1.000
_cell.length_b   1.000
_cell.length_c   1.000
_cell.angle_alpha   90.00
_cell.angle_beta   90.00
_cell.angle_gamma   90.00
#
_symmetry.space_group_name_H-M   'P 1'
#
loop_
_entity.id
_entity.type
_entity.pdbx_description
1 polymer ?
#
loop_
_entity_poly.entity_id
_entity_poly.type
_entity_poly.pdbx_seq_one_letter_code
_entity_poly.pdbx_strand_id
1 'polypeptide(L)'
;MRSVRRQPPQHQPRPAAADPQLPIPLDDGSVRLAMIQALIPLGLQAVEEALQAEVTALAGRRYAHQDGRTGVVRWGTQAGSIYLADQKLGLAVPRVRDRR
;
A
#
# COMPACT_ATOMS: atom_id res chain seq x y z
N MET A 1 -38.05 3.22 -5.27
CA MET A 1 -36.58 3.27 -5.39
C MET A 1 -36.03 1.85 -5.27
N ARG A 2 -35.47 1.28 -6.35
CA ARG A 2 -35.19 -0.16 -6.48
C ARG A 2 -33.73 -0.42 -6.08
N SER A 3 -33.51 -1.03 -4.92
CA SER A 3 -32.18 -1.47 -4.47
C SER A 3 -31.74 -2.67 -5.29
N VAL A 4 -30.69 -2.49 -6.09
CA VAL A 4 -30.07 -3.56 -6.87
C VAL A 4 -29.06 -4.25 -5.97
N ARG A 5 -29.36 -5.48 -5.51
CA ARG A 5 -28.34 -6.35 -4.90
C ARG A 5 -27.23 -6.58 -5.93
N ARG A 6 -26.04 -6.05 -5.67
CA ARG A 6 -24.84 -6.37 -6.45
C ARG A 6 -24.41 -7.79 -6.06
N GLN A 7 -24.72 -8.74 -6.91
CA GLN A 7 -24.21 -10.10 -6.79
C GLN A 7 -22.74 -10.09 -7.21
N PRO A 8 -21.80 -10.60 -6.39
CA PRO A 8 -20.40 -10.63 -6.76
C PRO A 8 -20.19 -11.55 -7.99
N PRO A 9 -19.28 -11.20 -8.91
CA PRO A 9 -19.00 -12.01 -10.09
C PRO A 9 -18.45 -13.39 -9.72
N GLN A 10 -18.91 -14.44 -10.41
CA GLN A 10 -18.65 -15.86 -10.12
C GLN A 10 -17.16 -16.26 -10.10
N HIS A 11 -16.27 -15.42 -10.62
CA HIS A 11 -14.83 -15.69 -10.71
C HIS A 11 -13.99 -15.04 -9.60
N GLN A 12 -14.60 -14.33 -8.65
CA GLN A 12 -13.86 -13.87 -7.48
C GLN A 12 -13.85 -14.99 -6.43
N PRO A 13 -12.68 -15.53 -6.06
CA PRO A 13 -12.61 -16.35 -4.85
C PRO A 13 -13.11 -15.49 -3.69
N ARG A 14 -14.09 -16.01 -2.96
CA ARG A 14 -14.53 -15.45 -1.68
C ARG A 14 -13.27 -15.22 -0.84
N PRO A 15 -13.04 -14.04 -0.25
CA PRO A 15 -11.92 -13.89 0.68
C PRO A 15 -12.15 -14.94 1.75
N ALA A 16 -11.24 -15.93 1.78
CA ALA A 16 -11.25 -16.95 2.81
C ALA A 16 -11.30 -16.20 4.14
N ALA A 17 -12.24 -16.59 5.00
CA ALA A 17 -12.20 -16.17 6.39
C ALA A 17 -10.75 -16.35 6.87
N ALA A 18 -10.19 -15.30 7.48
CA ALA A 18 -8.80 -15.21 7.94
C ALA A 18 -8.21 -16.60 8.19
N ASP A 19 -7.20 -16.97 7.39
CA ASP A 19 -6.54 -18.26 7.50
C ASP A 19 -6.27 -18.53 8.99
N PRO A 20 -6.74 -19.66 9.55
CA PRO A 20 -6.36 -20.01 10.90
C PRO A 20 -4.84 -20.12 10.89
N GLN A 21 -4.18 -19.16 11.53
CA GLN A 21 -2.73 -19.15 11.73
C GLN A 21 -2.35 -20.51 12.33
N LEU A 22 -1.91 -21.45 11.49
CA LEU A 22 -1.44 -22.74 11.97
C LEU A 22 -0.21 -22.45 12.83
N PRO A 23 -0.12 -22.98 14.06
CA PRO A 23 1.03 -22.75 14.92
C PRO A 23 2.26 -23.32 14.22
N ILE A 24 3.12 -22.43 13.72
CA ILE A 24 4.43 -22.79 13.20
C ILE A 24 5.22 -23.30 14.42
N PRO A 25 5.74 -24.54 14.42
CA PRO A 25 6.58 -25.02 15.51
C PRO A 25 7.76 -24.06 15.68
N LEU A 26 7.89 -23.47 16.87
CA LEU A 26 8.89 -22.43 17.17
C LEU A 26 10.28 -23.07 17.36
N ASP A 27 10.95 -23.41 16.26
CA ASP A 27 12.40 -23.63 16.21
C ASP A 27 13.15 -22.33 15.89
N ASP A 28 14.47 -22.27 16.12
CA ASP A 28 15.25 -21.04 15.93
C ASP A 28 15.11 -20.46 14.49
N GLY A 29 14.92 -21.33 13.50
CA GLY A 29 14.68 -20.95 12.11
C GLY A 29 13.32 -20.27 11.90
N SER A 30 12.23 -20.84 12.43
CA SER A 30 10.89 -20.27 12.32
C SER A 30 10.71 -18.99 13.14
N VAL A 31 11.36 -18.87 14.31
CA VAL A 31 11.35 -17.62 15.09
C VAL A 31 12.02 -16.51 14.30
N ARG A 32 13.20 -16.77 13.73
CA ARG A 32 13.89 -15.78 12.89
C ARG A 32 13.06 -15.39 11.67
N LEU A 33 12.41 -16.35 11.01
CA LEU A 33 11.53 -16.08 9.87
C LEU A 33 10.32 -15.25 10.27
N ALA A 34 9.65 -15.59 11.38
CA ALA A 34 8.52 -14.85 11.91
C ALA A 34 8.91 -13.40 12.26
N MET A 35 10.10 -13.19 12.82
CA MET A 35 10.63 -11.84 13.07
C MET A 35 10.84 -11.08 11.76
N ILE A 36 11.45 -11.69 10.74
CA ILE A 36 11.65 -11.04 9.43
C ILE A 36 10.30 -10.64 8.83
N GLN A 37 9.32 -11.54 8.85
CA GLN A 37 7.97 -11.24 8.33
C GLN A 37 7.28 -10.12 9.13
N ALA A 38 7.45 -10.08 10.44
CA ALA A 38 6.90 -9.03 11.30
C ALA A 38 7.53 -7.65 11.04
N LEU A 39 8.74 -7.58 10.45
CA LEU A 39 9.41 -6.33 10.09
C LEU A 39 9.02 -5.80 8.70
N ILE A 40 8.43 -6.62 7.83
CA ILE A 40 7.98 -6.19 6.49
C ILE A 40 7.06 -4.95 6.55
N PRO A 41 6.04 -4.89 7.44
CA PRO A 41 5.19 -3.72 7.57
C PRO A 41 5.95 -2.42 7.89
N LEU A 42 7.00 -2.50 8.71
CA LEU A 42 7.84 -1.33 9.04
C LEU A 42 8.64 -0.86 7.82
N GLY A 43 9.19 -1.80 7.05
CA GLY A 43 9.86 -1.49 5.79
C GLY A 43 8.92 -0.82 4.78
N LEU A 44 7.68 -1.31 4.67
CA LEU A 44 6.67 -0.70 3.80
C LEU A 44 6.28 0.71 4.26
N GLN A 45 6.21 0.95 5.57
CA GLN A 45 5.95 2.29 6.11
C GLN A 45 7.08 3.27 5.73
N ALA A 46 8.34 2.85 5.85
CA ALA A 46 9.48 3.69 5.46
C ALA A 46 9.45 4.05 3.95
N VAL A 47 9.01 3.11 3.11
CA VAL A 47 8.80 3.38 1.67
C VAL A 47 7.67 4.39 1.46
N GLU A 48 6.55 4.26 2.18
CA GLU A 48 5.45 5.23 2.10
C GLU A 48 5.91 6.64 2.50
N GLU A 49 6.69 6.77 3.57
CA GLU A 49 7.24 8.04 4.04
C GLU A 49 8.15 8.69 2.98
N ALA A 50 9.02 7.89 2.33
CA ALA A 50 9.89 8.37 1.26
C ALA A 50 9.08 8.88 0.04
N LEU A 51 8.10 8.11 -0.42
CA LEU A 51 7.22 8.50 -1.53
C LEU A 51 6.43 9.77 -1.19
N GLN A 52 5.96 9.90 0.06
CA GLN A 52 5.23 11.09 0.50
C GLN A 52 6.15 12.32 0.60
N ALA A 53 7.43 12.14 0.94
CA ALA A 53 8.43 13.20 0.92
C ALA A 53 8.68 13.70 -0.51
N GLU A 54 8.82 12.80 -1.48
CA GLU A 54 8.95 13.15 -2.91
C GLU A 54 7.71 13.88 -3.44
N VAL A 55 6.51 13.37 -3.16
CA VAL A 55 5.26 14.06 -3.51
C VAL A 55 5.20 15.42 -2.85
N THR A 56 5.68 15.54 -1.61
CA THR A 56 5.72 16.82 -0.92
C THR A 56 6.71 17.77 -1.58
N ALA A 57 7.88 17.30 -2.03
CA ALA A 57 8.85 18.09 -2.79
C ALA A 57 8.33 18.52 -4.17
N LEU A 58 7.49 17.70 -4.81
CA LEU A 58 6.98 17.97 -6.15
C LEU A 58 5.70 18.82 -6.15
N ALA A 59 4.74 18.50 -5.27
CA ALA A 59 3.39 19.07 -5.26
C ALA A 59 3.11 20.00 -4.06
N GLY A 60 4.10 20.23 -3.19
CA GLY A 60 3.89 21.10 -2.02
C GLY A 60 3.42 20.33 -0.78
N ARG A 61 3.21 21.03 0.34
CA ARG A 61 2.70 20.41 1.57
C ARG A 61 1.26 19.95 1.37
N ARG A 62 0.82 18.94 2.14
CA ARG A 62 -0.57 18.50 2.09
C ARG A 62 -1.48 19.58 2.67
N TYR A 63 -2.57 19.88 1.97
CA TYR A 63 -3.57 20.90 2.34
C TYR A 63 -3.09 22.35 2.37
N ALA A 64 -1.90 22.64 1.85
CA ALA A 64 -1.50 24.01 1.64
C ALA A 64 -2.14 24.53 0.34
N HIS A 65 -2.61 25.78 0.37
CA HIS A 65 -3.31 26.43 -0.74
C HIS A 65 -2.42 27.41 -1.53
N GLN A 66 -1.22 27.73 -1.02
CA GLN A 66 -0.32 28.76 -1.57
C GLN A 66 1.16 28.48 -1.26
N ASP A 67 1.66 27.33 -1.68
CA ASP A 67 3.02 26.86 -1.44
C ASP A 67 3.90 26.93 -2.71
N GLY A 68 3.52 27.80 -3.64
CA GLY A 68 4.35 28.21 -4.79
C GLY A 68 4.51 27.16 -5.91
N ARG A 69 3.95 25.96 -5.75
CA ARG A 69 4.03 24.87 -6.74
C ARG A 69 2.72 24.76 -7.51
N THR A 70 2.74 25.17 -8.78
CA THR A 70 1.51 25.40 -9.57
C THR A 70 1.32 24.44 -10.75
N GLY A 71 2.27 23.54 -11.01
CA GLY A 71 2.25 22.64 -12.18
C GLY A 71 1.52 21.31 -11.96
N VAL A 72 1.58 20.75 -10.75
CA VAL A 72 1.06 19.41 -10.44
C VAL A 72 0.13 19.41 -9.23
N VAL A 73 -0.79 18.46 -9.17
CA VAL A 73 -1.75 18.24 -8.09
C VAL A 73 -1.75 16.78 -7.64
N ARG A 74 -1.99 16.55 -6.35
CA ARG A 74 -2.20 15.19 -5.81
C ARG A 74 -3.52 14.63 -6.34
N TRP A 75 -3.52 13.38 -6.78
CA TRP A 75 -4.68 12.73 -7.40
C TRP A 75 -5.07 11.40 -6.72
N GLY A 76 -4.63 11.20 -5.48
CA GLY A 76 -4.92 10.00 -4.70
C GLY A 76 -3.75 8.99 -4.76
N THR A 77 -4.08 7.72 -4.93
CA THR A 77 -3.11 6.62 -4.97
C THR A 77 -3.33 5.72 -6.19
N GLN A 78 -2.31 4.97 -6.55
CA GLN A 78 -2.33 3.94 -7.59
C GLN A 78 -1.78 2.64 -7.01
N ALA A 79 -2.30 1.49 -7.47
CA ALA A 79 -1.70 0.20 -7.13
C ALA A 79 -0.28 0.10 -7.71
N GLY A 80 0.69 -0.27 -6.88
CA GLY A 80 2.07 -0.53 -7.26
C GLY A 80 2.65 -1.70 -6.49
N SER A 81 3.92 -1.99 -6.74
CA SER A 81 4.63 -3.09 -6.08
C SER A 81 6.12 -2.81 -5.99
N ILE A 82 6.76 -3.28 -4.94
CA ILE A 82 8.22 -3.35 -4.79
C ILE A 82 8.67 -4.82 -4.75
N TYR A 83 9.95 -5.03 -5.01
CA TYR A 83 10.61 -6.32 -4.78
C TYR A 83 11.45 -6.23 -3.51
N LEU A 84 11.25 -7.18 -2.60
CA LEU A 84 12.09 -7.40 -1.43
C LEU A 84 12.73 -8.78 -1.58
N ALA A 85 14.00 -8.81 -1.98
CA ALA A 85 14.65 -10.01 -2.51
C ALA A 85 13.78 -10.64 -3.61
N ASP A 86 13.37 -11.89 -3.46
CA ASP A 86 12.56 -12.62 -4.43
C ASP A 86 11.04 -12.44 -4.24
N GLN A 87 10.62 -11.65 -3.24
CA GLN A 87 9.22 -11.42 -2.93
C GLN A 87 8.70 -10.12 -3.55
N LYS A 88 7.64 -10.20 -4.36
CA LYS A 88 6.89 -9.03 -4.83
C LYS A 88 5.82 -8.62 -3.82
N LEU A 89 5.95 -7.42 -3.26
CA LEU A 89 5.03 -6.87 -2.27
C LEU A 89 4.21 -5.72 -2.89
N GLY A 90 2.89 -5.75 -2.68
CA GLY A 90 2.00 -4.69 -3.14
C GLY A 90 2.01 -3.47 -2.21
N LEU A 91 1.88 -2.28 -2.79
CA LEU A 91 1.69 -1.03 -2.04
C LEU A 91 0.78 -0.04 -2.81
N ALA A 92 0.24 0.93 -2.08
CA ALA A 92 -0.46 2.07 -2.66
C ALA A 92 0.52 3.22 -2.90
N VAL A 93 0.85 3.48 -4.16
CA VAL A 93 1.79 4.55 -4.55
C VAL A 93 1.03 5.88 -4.62
N PRO A 94 1.48 6.95 -3.96
CA PRO A 94 0.86 8.27 -4.08
C PRO A 94 0.98 8.78 -5.52
N ARG A 95 -0.12 9.31 -6.05
CA ARG A 95 -0.22 9.77 -7.42
C ARG A 95 -0.28 11.29 -7.49
N VAL A 96 0.51 11.85 -8.39
CA VAL A 96 0.41 13.24 -8.84
C VAL A 96 -0.03 13.29 -10.30
N ARG A 97 -0.62 14.41 -10.71
CA ARG A 97 -1.06 14.67 -12.07
C ARG A 97 -0.79 16.14 -12.40
N ASP A 98 -0.64 16.48 -13.67
CA ASP A 98 -0.62 17.87 -14.09
C ASP A 98 -1.94 18.59 -13.81
N ARG A 99 -1.86 19.88 -13.48
CA ARG A 99 -3.06 20.68 -13.20
C ARG A 99 -3.92 20.96 -14.46
N ARG A 100 -3.37 20.73 -15.65
CA ARG A 100 -4.02 21.01 -16.95
C ARG A 100 -5.11 20.01 -17.30
#